data_AF-A0A7K5XL14-F1
#
_entry.id   AF-A0A7K5XL14-F1
#
_cell.length_a   1.000
_cell.length_b   1.000
_cell.length_c   1.000
_cell.angle_alpha   90.00
_cell.angle_beta   90.00
_cell.angle_gamma   90.00
#
_symmetry.space_group_name_H-M   'P 1'
#
loop_
_entity.id
_entity.type
_entity.pdbx_description
1 polymer ?
#
loop_
_entity_poly.entity_id
_entity_poly.type
_entity_poly.pdbx_seq_one_letter_code
_entity_poly.pdbx_strand_id
1 'polypeptide(L)'
;ACICEKNKRVTNCRMENGVCWCDSVGSGISVNCDKLTSKCLLMKAEMKGSKSGRREKPKDAFEDTDGLYDPECENTGVFKAKQCNGTTCWCVNTAGVRRTDKHDADLKCDQLVRTMWIIIEMKHAERNAPLDAESLQRFFKETITSRYMLNGRYISSIVYEKPYITIDLKQNSSEKSSGDVDIADVAYYFEKDVKGDSIFHDNILNMSFGNERLHFEKTSVYYVDEIPPEFSMKSLTPGLIAVIVVVIVAIVAGIVVLVLTRRRKGKYVKAEV
;
A
#
# COMPACT_ATOMS: atom_id res chain seq x y z
N ALA A 1 19.96 2.44 30.21
CA ALA A 1 19.11 1.69 29.26
C ALA A 1 17.71 2.29 29.28
N CYS A 2 16.97 2.23 28.17
CA CYS A 2 15.60 2.73 28.03
C CYS A 2 14.79 1.77 27.15
N ILE A 3 13.46 1.92 27.17
CA ILE A 3 12.53 1.13 26.37
C ILE A 3 12.03 1.99 25.20
N CYS A 4 12.02 1.41 24.01
CA CYS A 4 11.53 2.07 22.80
C CYS A 4 10.02 1.79 22.63
N GLU A 5 9.18 2.57 23.31
CA GLU A 5 7.72 2.37 23.34
C GLU A 5 7.09 2.27 21.95
N LYS A 6 7.61 3.03 20.98
CA LYS A 6 7.08 3.13 19.61
C LYS A 6 7.67 2.11 18.65
N ASN A 7 8.62 1.27 19.08
CA ASN A 7 9.23 0.28 18.22
C ASN A 7 9.86 -0.89 19.00
N LYS A 8 9.19 -2.04 19.02
CA LYS A 8 9.68 -3.28 19.64
C LYS A 8 10.82 -3.96 18.88
N ARG A 9 11.12 -3.54 17.64
CA ARG A 9 12.08 -4.17 16.71
C ARG A 9 13.43 -3.44 16.71
N VAL A 10 13.95 -3.16 17.90
CA VAL A 10 15.21 -2.43 18.13
C VAL A 10 16.13 -3.15 19.09
N THR A 11 17.40 -2.77 19.10
CA THR A 11 18.44 -3.28 20.02
C THR A 11 19.30 -2.12 20.53
N ASN A 12 20.19 -2.38 21.50
CA ASN A 12 21.20 -1.42 21.97
C ASN A 12 20.62 -0.06 22.43
N CYS A 13 19.48 -0.09 23.13
CA CYS A 13 18.80 1.12 23.59
C CYS A 13 19.55 1.87 24.69
N ARG A 14 19.78 3.16 24.47
CA ARG A 14 20.55 4.06 25.33
C ARG A 14 19.86 5.42 25.44
N MET A 15 20.01 6.04 26.61
CA MET A 15 19.52 7.40 26.85
C MET A 15 20.63 8.39 26.49
N GLU A 16 20.32 9.34 25.61
CA GLU A 16 21.20 10.45 25.25
C GLU A 16 20.41 11.75 25.33
N ASN A 17 20.86 12.69 26.17
CA ASN A 17 20.22 14.00 26.36
C ASN A 17 18.71 13.95 26.65
N GLY A 18 18.26 12.96 27.43
CA GLY A 18 16.84 12.78 27.77
C GLY A 18 15.98 12.11 26.70
N VAL A 19 16.56 11.73 25.55
CA VAL A 19 15.89 11.01 24.46
C VAL A 19 16.38 9.56 24.44
N CYS A 20 15.46 8.62 24.24
CA CYS A 20 15.83 7.22 24.05
C CYS A 20 16.20 6.95 22.58
N TRP A 21 17.42 6.47 22.38
CA TRP A 21 17.96 6.08 21.08
C TRP A 21 18.25 4.60 21.05
N CYS A 22 17.88 3.92 19.98
CA CYS A 22 18.15 2.49 19.80
C CYS A 22 18.61 2.21 18.37
N ASP A 23 19.20 1.04 18.15
CA ASP A 23 19.60 0.61 16.82
C ASP A 23 18.48 -0.24 16.21
N SER A 24 18.00 0.15 15.02
CA SER A 24 16.99 -0.60 14.29
C SER A 24 17.53 -1.97 13.86
N VAL A 25 16.79 -3.04 14.18
CA VAL A 25 17.19 -4.40 13.81
C VAL A 25 17.32 -4.52 12.30
N GLY A 26 18.45 -5.09 11.84
CA GLY A 26 18.68 -5.38 10.42
C GLY A 26 19.39 -4.26 9.66
N SER A 27 19.09 -2.99 9.97
CA SER A 27 19.82 -1.85 9.40
C SER A 27 21.01 -1.42 10.25
N GLY A 28 20.90 -1.51 11.58
CA GLY A 28 21.84 -0.91 12.54
C GLY A 28 21.74 0.62 12.61
N ILE A 29 20.78 1.24 11.90
CA ILE A 29 20.57 2.69 11.91
C ILE A 29 19.99 3.11 13.26
N SER A 30 20.56 4.15 13.86
CA SER A 30 20.08 4.74 15.12
C SER A 30 18.72 5.41 14.91
N VAL A 31 17.73 5.05 15.73
CA VAL A 31 16.36 5.58 15.69
C VAL A 31 16.00 6.29 16.99
N ASN A 32 15.28 7.40 16.86
CA ASN A 32 14.74 8.16 17.98
C ASN A 32 13.38 7.55 18.39
N CYS A 33 13.29 7.03 19.61
CA CYS A 33 12.09 6.36 20.13
C CYS A 33 10.93 7.29 20.49
N ASP A 34 11.15 8.61 20.48
CA ASP A 34 10.08 9.61 20.66
C ASP A 34 9.29 9.84 19.37
N LYS A 35 9.72 9.28 18.23
CA LYS A 35 9.04 9.36 16.94
C LYS A 35 8.67 7.96 16.43
N LEU A 36 7.74 7.89 15.49
CA LEU A 36 7.52 6.65 14.75
C LEU A 36 8.79 6.32 13.94
N THR A 37 9.17 5.04 13.94
CA THR A 37 10.26 4.56 13.08
C THR A 37 9.76 4.45 11.64
N SER A 38 10.58 4.79 10.67
CA SER A 38 10.14 4.76 9.27
C SER A 38 9.77 3.35 8.79
N LYS A 39 8.81 3.28 7.87
CA LYS A 39 8.34 2.04 7.24
C LYS A 39 9.49 1.20 6.66
N CYS A 40 10.45 1.83 5.98
CA CYS A 40 11.58 1.11 5.38
C CYS A 40 12.40 0.34 6.42
N LEU A 41 12.76 1.00 7.54
CA LEU A 41 13.53 0.37 8.60
C LEU A 41 12.73 -0.75 9.30
N LEU A 42 11.43 -0.56 9.49
CA LEU A 42 10.55 -1.57 10.08
C LEU A 42 10.36 -2.80 9.18
N MET A 43 10.21 -2.60 7.87
CA MET A 43 10.18 -3.69 6.88
C MET A 43 11.51 -4.45 6.87
N LYS A 44 12.65 -3.74 6.90
CA LYS A 44 13.98 -4.35 6.98
C LYS A 44 14.15 -5.21 8.24
N ALA A 45 13.69 -4.70 9.38
CA ALA A 45 13.71 -5.43 10.65
C ALA A 45 12.85 -6.71 10.59
N GLU A 46 11.67 -6.64 9.96
CA GLU A 46 10.79 -7.79 9.76
C GLU A 46 11.46 -8.89 8.94
N MET A 47 12.14 -8.51 7.87
CA MET A 47 12.76 -9.45 6.95
C MET A 47 14.00 -10.14 7.53
N LYS A 48 14.65 -9.56 8.54
CA LYS A 48 15.77 -10.21 9.24
C LYS A 48 15.33 -11.51 9.94
N GLY A 49 14.13 -11.55 10.50
CA GLY A 49 13.57 -12.77 11.13
C GLY A 49 13.16 -13.84 10.11
N SER A 50 12.90 -13.44 8.86
CA SER A 50 12.36 -14.30 7.80
C SER A 50 13.41 -15.19 7.10
N LYS A 51 14.71 -14.93 7.32
CA LYS A 51 15.81 -15.60 6.58
C LYS A 51 16.38 -16.84 7.27
N SER A 52 16.07 -17.09 8.55
CA SER A 52 16.57 -18.28 9.26
C SER A 52 15.89 -19.55 8.74
N GLY A 53 16.67 -20.50 8.18
CA GLY A 53 16.19 -21.82 7.76
C GLY A 53 15.61 -21.94 6.34
N ARG A 54 15.72 -20.91 5.49
CA ARG A 54 15.27 -21.01 4.09
C ARG A 54 16.27 -21.75 3.21
N ARG A 55 15.79 -22.76 2.47
CA ARG A 55 16.52 -23.45 1.40
C ARG A 55 16.78 -22.50 0.23
N GLU A 56 17.89 -22.66 -0.48
CA GLU A 56 18.15 -21.95 -1.75
C GLU A 56 16.99 -22.21 -2.72
N LYS A 57 16.42 -21.12 -3.25
CA LYS A 57 15.37 -21.19 -4.28
C LYS A 57 16.01 -21.46 -5.66
N PRO A 58 15.36 -22.21 -6.55
CA PRO A 58 15.81 -22.38 -7.94
C PRO A 58 15.98 -21.03 -8.66
N LYS A 59 16.90 -20.95 -9.63
CA LYS A 59 17.22 -19.71 -10.36
C LYS A 59 16.04 -19.08 -11.11
N ASP A 60 15.08 -19.91 -11.52
CA ASP A 60 13.88 -19.47 -12.26
C ASP A 60 12.65 -19.26 -11.36
N ALA A 61 12.82 -19.32 -10.03
CA ALA A 61 11.72 -19.12 -9.11
C ALA A 61 11.30 -17.63 -9.07
N PHE A 62 10.06 -17.35 -9.47
CA PHE A 62 9.45 -16.03 -9.36
C PHE A 62 8.97 -15.79 -7.91
N GLU A 63 9.52 -14.76 -7.26
CA GLU A 63 9.02 -14.30 -5.96
C GLU A 63 8.11 -13.09 -6.17
N ASP A 64 6.86 -13.23 -5.74
CA ASP A 64 5.95 -12.10 -5.59
C ASP A 64 6.39 -11.29 -4.38
N THR A 65 6.92 -10.10 -4.65
CA THR A 65 7.46 -9.17 -3.65
C THR A 65 6.59 -7.92 -3.53
N ASP A 66 5.35 -7.96 -4.04
CA ASP A 66 4.51 -6.77 -4.16
C ASP A 66 3.94 -6.29 -2.81
N GLY A 67 4.21 -7.03 -1.72
CA GLY A 67 3.89 -6.64 -0.34
C GLY A 67 5.14 -6.41 0.53
N LEU A 68 5.67 -7.49 1.11
CA LEU A 68 6.82 -7.45 2.02
C LEU A 68 8.07 -7.95 1.32
N TYR A 69 9.13 -7.14 1.33
CA TYR A 69 10.46 -7.46 0.80
C TYR A 69 11.53 -6.85 1.73
N ASP A 70 12.79 -7.23 1.56
CA ASP A 70 13.93 -6.65 2.29
C ASP A 70 14.37 -5.36 1.59
N PRO A 71 13.99 -4.16 2.08
CA PRO A 71 14.18 -2.94 1.33
C PRO A 71 15.56 -2.34 1.57
N GLU A 72 16.13 -1.69 0.57
CA GLU A 72 17.21 -0.73 0.75
C GLU A 72 16.67 0.61 1.26
N CYS A 73 17.26 1.07 2.37
CA CYS A 73 16.92 2.33 3.00
C CYS A 73 18.13 3.26 2.94
N GLU A 74 17.87 4.56 2.81
CA GLU A 74 18.83 5.62 3.10
C GLU A 74 19.12 5.69 4.61
N ASN A 75 20.20 6.38 5.00
CA ASN A 75 20.57 6.56 6.41
C ASN A 75 19.51 7.31 7.23
N THR A 76 18.65 8.10 6.56
CA THR A 76 17.50 8.78 7.16
C THR A 76 16.30 7.85 7.40
N GLY A 77 16.39 6.59 6.96
CA GLY A 77 15.32 5.60 7.04
C GLY A 77 14.30 5.68 5.90
N VAL A 78 14.49 6.56 4.91
CA VAL A 78 13.62 6.63 3.72
C VAL A 78 14.00 5.52 2.74
N PHE A 79 13.05 5.05 1.92
CA PHE A 79 13.36 4.09 0.86
C PHE A 79 14.32 4.68 -0.18
N LYS A 80 15.28 3.90 -0.64
CA LYS A 80 15.94 4.22 -1.91
C LYS A 80 14.93 4.05 -3.04
N ALA A 81 14.95 4.95 -4.03
CA ALA A 81 14.02 4.92 -5.15
C ALA A 81 14.10 3.61 -5.95
N LYS A 82 15.31 3.05 -6.08
CA LYS A 82 15.57 1.75 -6.69
C LYS A 82 15.66 0.67 -5.60
N GLN A 83 14.94 -0.42 -5.81
CA GLN A 83 14.98 -1.62 -4.97
C GLN A 83 15.39 -2.81 -5.84
N CYS A 84 16.19 -3.73 -5.30
CA CYS A 84 16.67 -4.89 -6.03
C CYS A 84 16.63 -6.16 -5.16
N ASN A 85 16.32 -7.28 -5.80
CA ASN A 85 16.48 -8.61 -5.25
C ASN A 85 17.25 -9.48 -6.26
N GLY A 86 18.53 -9.74 -5.96
CA GLY A 86 19.45 -10.34 -6.94
C GLY A 86 19.67 -9.40 -8.13
N THR A 87 19.46 -9.91 -9.33
CA THR A 87 19.58 -9.13 -10.59
C THR A 87 18.30 -8.39 -10.97
N THR A 88 17.21 -8.58 -10.23
CA THR A 88 15.89 -8.03 -10.55
C THR A 88 15.64 -6.77 -9.72
N CYS A 89 15.43 -5.64 -10.39
CA CYS A 89 15.21 -4.34 -9.77
C CYS A 89 13.87 -3.70 -10.18
N TRP A 90 13.35 -2.81 -9.35
CA TRP A 90 12.14 -2.02 -9.60
C TRP A 90 12.24 -0.67 -8.91
N CYS A 91 11.45 0.32 -9.38
CA CYS A 91 11.33 1.59 -8.68
C CYS A 91 10.18 1.55 -7.68
N VAL A 92 10.34 2.29 -6.57
CA VAL A 92 9.33 2.44 -5.52
C VAL A 92 9.01 3.90 -5.24
N ASN A 93 7.85 4.14 -4.64
CA ASN A 93 7.47 5.44 -4.10
C ASN A 93 7.96 5.63 -2.64
N THR A 94 7.64 6.78 -2.03
CA THR A 94 7.99 7.07 -0.63
C THR A 94 7.37 6.10 0.37
N ALA A 95 6.30 5.39 0.00
CA ALA A 95 5.69 4.34 0.81
C ALA A 95 6.31 2.94 0.57
N GLY A 96 7.37 2.84 -0.26
CA GLY A 96 8.06 1.60 -0.57
C GLY A 96 7.28 0.67 -1.51
N VAL A 97 6.22 1.16 -2.14
CA VAL A 97 5.37 0.39 -3.05
C VAL A 97 5.92 0.48 -4.47
N ARG A 98 5.97 -0.67 -5.15
CA ARG A 98 6.47 -0.76 -6.52
C ARG A 98 5.60 0.07 -7.46
N ARG A 99 6.26 0.86 -8.31
CA ARG A 99 5.61 1.76 -9.29
C ARG A 99 6.09 1.54 -10.72
N THR A 100 6.92 0.53 -10.97
CA THR A 100 7.39 0.13 -12.30
C THR A 100 7.34 -1.38 -12.47
N ASP A 101 7.42 -1.85 -13.71
CA ASP A 101 7.78 -3.25 -13.96
C ASP A 101 9.15 -3.59 -13.35
N LYS A 102 9.35 -4.88 -13.11
CA LYS A 102 10.65 -5.43 -12.70
C LYS A 102 11.56 -5.53 -13.94
N HIS A 103 12.77 -5.00 -13.80
CA HIS A 103 13.81 -4.97 -14.82
C HIS A 103 15.14 -5.49 -14.26
N ASP A 104 16.19 -5.45 -15.06
CA ASP A 104 17.54 -5.79 -14.63
C ASP A 104 18.20 -4.66 -13.81
N ALA A 105 19.48 -4.85 -13.49
CA ALA A 105 20.28 -3.91 -12.73
C ALA A 105 20.53 -2.57 -13.43
N ASP A 106 20.23 -2.42 -14.73
CA ASP A 106 20.43 -1.15 -15.45
C ASP A 106 19.23 -0.20 -15.32
N LEU A 107 18.14 -0.65 -14.68
CA LEU A 107 16.98 0.19 -14.36
C LEU A 107 17.42 1.44 -13.58
N LYS A 108 16.99 2.61 -14.07
CA LYS A 108 17.19 3.91 -13.42
C LYS A 108 15.91 4.37 -12.73
N CYS A 109 16.06 4.79 -11.48
CA CYS A 109 14.99 5.37 -10.68
C CYS A 109 15.46 6.75 -10.21
N ASP A 110 15.37 7.75 -11.08
CA ASP A 110 16.02 9.05 -10.91
C ASP A 110 15.45 9.88 -9.74
N GLN A 111 14.21 9.57 -9.32
CA GLN A 111 13.55 10.26 -8.22
C GLN A 111 12.73 9.29 -7.37
N LEU A 112 12.68 9.58 -6.08
CA LEU A 112 11.76 8.93 -5.15
C LEU A 112 10.41 9.66 -5.20
N VAL A 113 9.43 9.08 -5.87
CA VAL A 113 8.13 9.71 -6.07
C VAL A 113 7.31 9.71 -4.79
N ARG A 114 6.74 10.85 -4.44
CA ARG A 114 5.92 11.04 -3.24
C ARG A 114 4.56 10.35 -3.38
N THR A 115 4.21 9.55 -2.37
CA THR A 115 2.84 9.08 -2.14
C THR A 115 2.08 10.17 -1.41
N MET A 116 1.17 10.85 -2.12
CA MET A 116 0.43 11.99 -1.59
C MET A 116 -0.87 11.61 -0.89
N TRP A 117 -1.45 10.45 -1.22
CA TRP A 117 -2.72 10.00 -0.68
C TRP A 117 -2.71 8.49 -0.45
N ILE A 118 -3.10 8.09 0.76
CA ILE A 118 -3.26 6.69 1.17
C ILE A 118 -4.71 6.47 1.57
N ILE A 119 -5.30 5.40 1.04
CA ILE A 119 -6.67 4.98 1.33
C ILE A 119 -6.59 3.65 2.08
N ILE A 120 -7.04 3.63 3.32
CA ILE A 120 -7.10 2.41 4.13
C ILE A 120 -8.55 1.96 4.19
N GLU A 121 -8.84 0.83 3.57
CA GLU A 121 -10.17 0.23 3.53
C GLU A 121 -10.19 -1.04 4.37
N MET A 122 -11.08 -1.09 5.34
CA MET A 122 -11.26 -2.23 6.22
C MET A 122 -12.68 -2.75 6.13
N LYS A 123 -12.83 -4.06 5.95
CA LYS A 123 -14.11 -4.76 6.02
C LYS A 123 -14.21 -5.48 7.36
N HIS A 124 -15.14 -5.07 8.22
CA HIS A 124 -15.38 -5.78 9.47
C HIS A 124 -16.28 -7.00 9.26
N ALA A 125 -16.13 -8.02 10.12
CA ALA A 125 -17.00 -9.19 10.15
C ALA A 125 -18.43 -8.82 10.56
N GLU A 126 -19.40 -9.71 10.35
CA GLU A 126 -20.75 -9.50 10.90
C GLU A 126 -20.70 -9.32 12.43
N ARG A 127 -21.60 -8.46 12.93
CA ARG A 127 -21.67 -8.06 14.34
C ARG A 127 -23.12 -7.98 14.76
N ASN A 128 -23.37 -8.31 16.02
CA ASN A 128 -24.70 -8.20 16.62
C ASN A 128 -25.03 -6.75 16.99
N ALA A 129 -24.05 -6.00 17.53
CA ALA A 129 -24.24 -4.61 17.88
C ALA A 129 -24.00 -3.70 16.66
N PRO A 130 -24.94 -2.78 16.34
CA PRO A 130 -24.72 -1.82 15.27
C PRO A 130 -23.57 -0.87 15.64
N LEU A 131 -22.75 -0.53 14.65
CA LEU A 131 -21.73 0.50 14.80
C LEU A 131 -22.32 1.86 14.45
N ASP A 132 -22.07 2.84 15.32
CA ASP A 132 -22.38 4.23 15.07
C ASP A 132 -21.23 4.90 14.28
N ALA A 133 -21.59 5.57 13.18
CA ALA A 133 -20.63 6.19 12.27
C ALA A 133 -19.84 7.31 12.96
N GLU A 134 -20.50 8.12 13.80
CA GLU A 134 -19.85 9.24 14.49
C GLU A 134 -18.83 8.74 15.53
N SER A 135 -19.20 7.69 16.27
CA SER A 135 -18.32 7.05 17.24
C SER A 135 -17.11 6.40 16.57
N LEU A 136 -17.28 5.74 15.41
CA LEU A 136 -16.16 5.22 14.61
C LEU A 136 -15.24 6.34 14.13
N GLN A 137 -15.82 7.39 13.56
CA GLN A 137 -15.06 8.54 13.07
C GLN A 137 -14.24 9.18 14.19
N ARG A 138 -14.84 9.38 15.37
CA ARG A 138 -14.15 9.91 16.56
C ARG A 138 -13.01 9.01 17.00
N PHE A 139 -13.28 7.71 17.14
CA PHE A 139 -12.28 6.72 17.56
C PHE A 139 -11.05 6.71 16.64
N PHE A 140 -11.26 6.60 15.32
CA PHE A 140 -10.14 6.55 14.38
C PHE A 140 -9.40 7.88 14.29
N LYS A 141 -10.11 9.01 14.34
CA LYS A 141 -9.47 10.33 14.38
C LYS A 141 -8.59 10.48 15.61
N GLU A 142 -9.08 10.16 16.80
CA GLU A 142 -8.31 10.22 18.05
C GLU A 142 -7.16 9.23 18.06
N THR A 143 -7.37 8.00 17.60
CA THR A 143 -6.32 7.00 17.50
C THR A 143 -5.20 7.48 16.57
N ILE A 144 -5.54 8.02 15.40
CA ILE A 144 -4.53 8.45 14.42
C ILE A 144 -3.73 9.65 14.91
N THR A 145 -4.38 10.62 15.57
CA THR A 145 -3.69 11.80 16.07
C THR A 145 -2.88 11.53 17.34
N SER A 146 -3.37 10.69 18.26
CA SER A 146 -2.72 10.44 19.55
C SER A 146 -1.68 9.33 19.49
N ARG A 147 -2.05 8.15 18.98
CA ARG A 147 -1.18 6.96 18.96
C ARG A 147 -0.14 7.05 17.85
N TYR A 148 -0.55 7.44 16.65
CA TYR A 148 0.36 7.54 15.49
C TYR A 148 0.90 8.95 15.25
N MET A 149 0.54 9.91 16.12
CA MET A 149 1.07 11.28 16.12
C MET A 149 0.90 12.02 14.79
N LEU A 150 -0.05 11.60 13.95
CA LEU A 150 -0.31 12.27 12.69
C LEU A 150 -1.07 13.55 12.97
N ASN A 151 -0.62 14.67 12.41
CA ASN A 151 -1.39 15.90 12.49
C ASN A 151 -2.77 15.70 11.84
N GLY A 152 -3.84 16.04 12.57
CA GLY A 152 -5.22 15.84 12.12
C GLY A 152 -5.56 16.53 10.79
N ARG A 153 -4.80 17.54 10.37
CA ARG A 153 -4.94 18.17 9.04
C ARG A 153 -4.72 17.20 7.87
N TYR A 154 -3.97 16.12 8.09
CA TYR A 154 -3.69 15.10 7.07
C TYR A 154 -4.74 14.00 7.03
N ILE A 155 -5.71 13.99 7.94
CA ILE A 155 -6.85 13.08 7.93
C ILE A 155 -7.95 13.74 7.10
N SER A 156 -8.06 13.36 5.83
CA SER A 156 -9.02 13.97 4.89
C SER A 156 -10.44 13.52 5.13
N SER A 157 -10.64 12.22 5.36
CA SER A 157 -11.96 11.64 5.57
C SER A 157 -11.87 10.34 6.37
N ILE A 158 -12.92 10.05 7.14
CA ILE A 158 -13.16 8.73 7.75
C ILE A 158 -14.64 8.44 7.50
N VAL A 159 -14.92 7.45 6.66
CA VAL A 159 -16.27 7.12 6.21
C VAL A 159 -16.61 5.69 6.64
N TYR A 160 -17.83 5.51 7.13
CA TYR A 160 -18.37 4.20 7.45
C TYR A 160 -19.59 3.91 6.59
N GLU A 161 -19.45 2.92 5.70
CA GLU A 161 -20.52 2.38 4.85
C GLU A 161 -20.58 0.88 5.09
N LYS A 162 -21.45 0.44 6.00
CA LYS A 162 -21.51 -0.96 6.48
C LYS A 162 -21.36 -1.97 5.32
N PRO A 163 -20.41 -2.93 5.38
CA PRO A 163 -19.48 -3.24 6.49
C PRO A 163 -18.07 -2.61 6.36
N TYR A 164 -17.91 -1.58 5.52
CA TYR A 164 -16.63 -0.97 5.19
C TYR A 164 -16.36 0.29 6.00
N ILE A 165 -15.11 0.42 6.45
CA ILE A 165 -14.55 1.63 7.05
C ILE A 165 -13.41 2.08 6.14
N THR A 166 -13.48 3.32 5.67
CA THR A 166 -12.50 3.91 4.76
C THR A 166 -11.86 5.14 5.41
N ILE A 167 -10.53 5.19 5.44
CA ILE A 167 -9.75 6.28 6.00
C ILE A 167 -8.86 6.86 4.90
N ASP A 168 -9.01 8.16 4.64
CA ASP A 168 -8.20 8.90 3.69
C ASP A 168 -7.14 9.75 4.40
N LEU A 169 -5.87 9.44 4.13
CA LEU A 169 -4.73 10.23 4.59
C LEU A 169 -4.10 10.96 3.42
N LYS A 170 -4.00 12.29 3.47
CA LYS A 170 -3.39 13.11 2.41
C LYS A 170 -2.29 13.98 2.98
N GLN A 171 -1.12 13.97 2.34
CA GLN A 171 0.04 14.75 2.75
C GLN A 171 0.95 14.98 1.54
N ASN A 172 0.85 16.17 0.95
CA ASN A 172 1.69 16.56 -0.18
C ASN A 172 3.14 16.83 0.26
N SER A 173 4.08 16.74 -0.68
CA SER A 173 5.49 17.07 -0.44
C SER A 173 5.69 18.50 0.10
N SER A 174 4.92 19.47 -0.40
CA SER A 174 4.96 20.88 0.00
C SER A 174 4.38 21.16 1.38
N GLU A 175 3.51 20.29 1.90
CA GLU A 175 2.79 20.49 3.16
C GLU A 175 3.50 19.83 4.34
N LYS A 176 4.38 18.85 4.09
CA LYS A 176 5.08 18.08 5.12
C LYS A 176 6.21 18.92 5.74
N SER A 177 6.08 19.25 7.02
CA SER A 177 7.15 19.93 7.76
C SER A 177 8.22 18.95 8.25
N SER A 178 9.44 19.43 8.51
CA SER A 178 10.60 18.61 8.94
C SER A 178 10.39 17.79 10.24
N GLY A 179 9.35 18.11 11.02
CA GLY A 179 8.95 17.36 12.22
C GLY A 179 7.73 16.46 12.05
N ASP A 180 7.02 16.54 10.92
CA ASP A 180 5.75 15.82 10.73
C ASP A 180 5.99 14.34 10.46
N VAL A 181 5.13 13.51 11.04
CA VAL A 181 5.07 12.07 10.74
C VAL A 181 4.58 11.86 9.31
N ASP A 182 5.17 10.90 8.61
CA ASP A 182 4.75 10.53 7.27
C ASP A 182 3.48 9.67 7.29
N ILE A 183 2.52 9.97 6.40
CA ILE A 183 1.31 9.14 6.24
C ILE A 183 1.63 7.68 5.90
N ALA A 184 2.75 7.41 5.22
CA ALA A 184 3.16 6.04 4.92
C ALA A 184 3.60 5.26 6.16
N ASP A 185 4.25 5.93 7.12
CA ASP A 185 4.62 5.33 8.40
C ASP A 185 3.36 5.03 9.21
N VAL A 186 2.45 6.00 9.31
CA VAL A 186 1.16 5.85 10.02
C VAL A 186 0.35 4.70 9.46
N ALA A 187 0.21 4.63 8.13
CA ALA A 187 -0.53 3.57 7.47
C ALA A 187 0.08 2.19 7.75
N TYR A 188 1.41 2.10 7.78
CA TYR A 188 2.09 0.84 8.09
C TYR A 188 1.91 0.41 9.55
N TYR A 189 2.07 1.34 10.50
CA TYR A 189 1.79 1.09 11.92
C TYR A 189 0.35 0.64 12.15
N PHE A 190 -0.60 1.37 11.56
CA PHE A 190 -2.02 1.06 11.66
C PHE A 190 -2.34 -0.31 11.06
N GLU A 191 -1.83 -0.61 9.86
CA GLU A 191 -2.02 -1.92 9.22
C GLU A 191 -1.50 -3.06 10.11
N LYS A 192 -0.34 -2.87 10.75
CA LYS A 192 0.24 -3.84 11.67
C LYS A 192 -0.58 -4.03 12.94
N ASP A 193 -1.11 -2.95 13.50
CA ASP A 193 -2.03 -3.02 14.65
C ASP A 193 -3.33 -3.77 14.29
N VAL A 194 -3.94 -3.45 13.14
CA VAL A 194 -5.17 -4.12 12.65
C VAL A 194 -4.94 -5.62 12.43
N LYS A 195 -3.76 -6.01 11.96
CA LYS A 195 -3.37 -7.41 11.72
C LYS A 195 -2.88 -8.14 12.98
N GLY A 196 -2.86 -7.49 14.14
CA GLY A 196 -2.45 -8.10 15.40
C GLY A 196 -0.93 -8.25 15.60
N ASP A 197 -0.12 -7.60 14.77
CA ASP A 197 1.35 -7.54 14.91
C ASP A 197 1.82 -6.11 15.25
N SER A 198 1.27 -5.54 16.32
CA SER A 198 1.62 -4.19 16.80
C SER A 198 3.13 -3.99 16.86
N ILE A 199 3.61 -2.87 16.31
CA ILE A 199 5.02 -2.48 16.38
C ILE A 199 5.36 -1.85 17.73
N PHE A 200 4.38 -1.31 18.45
CA PHE A 200 4.59 -0.73 19.77
C PHE A 200 5.02 -1.81 20.78
N HIS A 201 5.85 -1.41 21.74
CA HIS A 201 6.26 -2.29 22.83
C HIS A 201 5.10 -2.46 23.82
N ASP A 202 4.65 -3.69 24.05
CA ASP A 202 3.59 -4.07 25.02
C ASP A 202 2.30 -3.22 24.99
N ASN A 203 2.01 -2.57 23.86
CA ASN A 203 0.89 -1.67 23.70
C ASN A 203 0.04 -2.12 22.50
N ILE A 204 -0.97 -2.93 22.78
CA ILE A 204 -1.90 -3.47 21.78
C ILE A 204 -3.07 -2.50 21.61
N LEU A 205 -3.37 -2.14 20.37
CA LEU A 205 -4.52 -1.29 20.07
C LEU A 205 -5.84 -2.00 20.39
N ASN A 206 -6.64 -1.39 21.27
CA ASN A 206 -7.97 -1.89 21.60
C ASN A 206 -9.02 -1.26 20.67
N MET A 207 -9.60 -2.06 19.78
CA MET A 207 -10.68 -1.65 18.88
C MET A 207 -12.00 -2.26 19.32
N SER A 208 -12.48 -1.88 20.50
CA SER A 208 -13.76 -2.36 21.04
C SER A 208 -14.80 -1.27 20.97
N PHE A 209 -15.98 -1.61 20.45
CA PHE A 209 -17.14 -0.71 20.38
C PHE A 209 -18.28 -1.34 21.17
N GLY A 210 -18.66 -0.70 22.28
CA GLY A 210 -19.49 -1.33 23.30
C GLY A 210 -18.77 -2.52 23.94
N ASN A 211 -19.44 -3.67 24.01
CA ASN A 211 -18.88 -4.90 24.59
C ASN A 211 -18.27 -5.86 23.55
N GLU A 212 -18.11 -5.42 22.30
CA GLU A 212 -17.71 -6.27 21.19
C GLU A 212 -16.48 -5.72 20.46
N ARG A 213 -15.44 -6.56 20.31
CA ARG A 213 -14.22 -6.24 19.56
C ARG A 213 -14.46 -6.22 18.07
N LEU A 214 -13.85 -5.27 17.37
CA LEU A 214 -13.93 -5.15 15.92
C LEU A 214 -12.98 -6.16 15.26
N HIS A 215 -13.56 -7.16 14.62
CA HIS A 215 -12.83 -8.15 13.83
C HIS A 215 -12.88 -7.75 12.36
N PHE A 216 -11.73 -7.73 11.69
CA PHE A 216 -11.62 -7.41 10.28
C PHE A 216 -11.39 -8.66 9.45
N GLU A 217 -12.25 -8.88 8.46
CA GLU A 217 -12.10 -9.96 7.47
C GLU A 217 -11.07 -9.60 6.41
N LYS A 218 -10.99 -8.31 6.08
CA LYS A 218 -10.11 -7.80 5.03
C LYS A 218 -9.64 -6.40 5.39
N THR A 219 -8.37 -6.14 5.12
CA THR A 219 -7.76 -4.81 5.18
C THR A 219 -6.96 -4.60 3.91
N SER A 220 -7.32 -3.57 3.14
CA SER A 220 -6.64 -3.18 1.91
C SER A 220 -6.07 -1.77 2.11
N VAL A 221 -4.83 -1.56 1.65
CA VAL A 221 -4.20 -0.23 1.64
C VAL A 221 -3.88 0.12 0.20
N TYR A 222 -4.42 1.24 -0.26
CA TYR A 222 -4.19 1.78 -1.60
C TYR A 222 -3.33 3.03 -1.52
N TYR A 223 -2.47 3.22 -2.52
CA TYR A 223 -1.47 4.28 -2.54
C TYR A 223 -1.62 5.09 -3.83
N VAL A 224 -1.64 6.40 -3.70
CA VAL A 224 -1.73 7.34 -4.82
C VAL A 224 -0.52 8.28 -4.79
N ASP A 225 0.22 8.26 -5.88
CA ASP A 225 1.47 9.01 -6.04
C ASP A 225 1.25 10.36 -6.74
N GLU A 226 2.18 11.30 -6.52
CA GLU A 226 2.23 12.58 -7.25
C GLU A 226 2.47 12.39 -8.76
N ILE A 227 3.17 11.32 -9.12
CA ILE A 227 3.44 10.95 -10.52
C ILE A 227 2.88 9.53 -10.75
N PRO A 228 2.02 9.32 -11.76
CA PRO A 228 1.46 8.00 -12.08
C PRO A 228 2.53 6.92 -12.22
N PRO A 229 2.23 5.66 -11.85
CA PRO A 229 3.16 4.55 -12.01
C PRO A 229 3.34 4.16 -13.49
N GLU A 230 4.48 3.56 -13.80
CA GLU A 230 4.90 3.16 -15.15
C GLU A 230 4.91 1.63 -15.26
N PHE A 231 3.75 1.04 -15.48
CA PHE A 231 3.64 -0.39 -15.78
C PHE A 231 3.40 -0.59 -17.28
N SER A 232 4.15 -1.49 -17.90
CA SER A 232 3.82 -1.95 -19.24
C SER A 232 2.49 -2.70 -19.19
N MET A 233 1.60 -2.46 -20.16
CA MET A 233 0.30 -3.15 -20.29
C MET A 233 0.47 -4.63 -20.71
N LYS A 234 1.34 -5.39 -20.05
CA LYS A 234 1.59 -6.81 -20.33
C LYS A 234 0.39 -7.71 -20.03
N SER A 235 -0.71 -7.19 -19.46
CA SER A 235 -1.91 -7.99 -19.21
C SER A 235 -2.70 -8.35 -20.48
N LEU A 236 -2.44 -7.66 -21.61
CA LEU A 236 -2.97 -8.05 -22.92
C LEU A 236 -1.95 -8.98 -23.59
N THR A 237 -2.08 -10.28 -23.34
CA THR A 237 -1.33 -11.27 -24.13
C THR A 237 -1.69 -11.12 -25.61
N PRO A 238 -0.76 -11.36 -26.56
CA PRO A 238 -1.04 -11.26 -27.99
C PRO A 238 -2.27 -12.07 -28.43
N GLY A 239 -2.53 -13.20 -27.74
CA GLY A 239 -3.71 -14.01 -27.96
C GLY A 239 -5.02 -13.29 -27.65
N LEU A 240 -5.09 -12.50 -26.56
CA LEU A 240 -6.30 -11.74 -26.22
C LEU A 240 -6.57 -10.63 -27.26
N ILE A 241 -5.52 -9.95 -27.73
CA ILE A 241 -5.63 -8.94 -28.78
C ILE A 241 -6.11 -9.57 -30.09
N ALA A 242 -5.55 -10.71 -30.49
CA ALA A 242 -5.98 -11.42 -31.70
C ALA A 242 -7.47 -11.81 -31.66
N VAL A 243 -7.94 -12.32 -30.52
CA VAL A 243 -9.35 -12.67 -30.32
C VAL A 243 -10.25 -11.43 -30.43
N ILE A 244 -9.88 -10.33 -29.77
CA ILE A 244 -10.65 -9.07 -29.81
C ILE A 244 -10.74 -8.55 -31.25
N VAL A 245 -9.64 -8.55 -32.00
CA VAL A 245 -9.62 -8.09 -33.39
C VAL A 245 -10.53 -8.95 -34.27
N VAL A 246 -10.47 -10.28 -34.14
CA VAL A 246 -11.32 -11.20 -34.93
C VAL A 246 -12.80 -10.95 -34.64
N VAL A 247 -13.17 -10.78 -33.36
CA VAL A 247 -14.57 -10.51 -32.97
C VAL A 247 -15.07 -9.20 -33.57
N ILE A 248 -14.27 -8.12 -33.50
CA ILE A 248 -14.64 -6.83 -34.08
C ILE A 248 -14.83 -6.95 -35.60
N VAL A 249 -13.92 -7.62 -36.29
CA VAL A 249 -14.02 -7.82 -37.75
C VAL A 249 -15.27 -8.61 -38.12
N ALA A 250 -15.61 -9.66 -37.38
CA ALA A 250 -16.82 -10.46 -37.62
C ALA A 250 -18.10 -9.63 -37.42
N ILE A 251 -18.16 -8.81 -36.37
CA ILE A 251 -19.30 -7.91 -36.10
C ILE A 251 -19.45 -6.90 -37.23
N VAL A 252 -18.36 -6.24 -37.66
CA VAL A 252 -18.39 -5.27 -38.76
C VAL A 252 -18.84 -5.93 -40.05
N ALA A 253 -18.31 -7.11 -40.39
CA ALA A 253 -18.73 -7.88 -41.57
C ALA A 253 -20.22 -8.24 -41.50
N GLY A 254 -20.71 -8.69 -40.34
CA GLY A 254 -22.12 -8.98 -40.10
C GLY A 254 -23.02 -7.75 -40.33
N ILE A 255 -22.63 -6.59 -39.79
CA ILE A 255 -23.35 -5.32 -39.99
C ILE A 255 -23.37 -4.94 -41.48
N VAL A 256 -22.25 -5.05 -42.17
CA VAL A 256 -22.16 -4.73 -43.61
C VAL A 256 -23.09 -5.63 -44.44
N VAL A 257 -23.08 -6.94 -44.18
CA VAL A 257 -23.99 -7.90 -44.85
C VAL A 257 -25.45 -7.56 -44.56
N LEU A 258 -25.78 -7.21 -43.32
CA LEU A 258 -27.14 -6.85 -42.90
C LEU A 258 -27.61 -5.55 -43.59
N VAL A 259 -26.74 -4.55 -43.71
CA VAL A 259 -27.03 -3.30 -44.44
C VAL A 259 -27.20 -3.57 -45.94
N LEU A 260 -26.34 -4.38 -46.55
CA LEU A 260 -26.42 -4.71 -47.98
C LEU A 260 -27.68 -5.54 -48.32
N THR A 261 -28.03 -6.51 -47.48
CA THR A 261 -29.25 -7.32 -47.65
C THR A 261 -30.51 -6.49 -47.45
N ARG A 262 -30.55 -5.58 -46.47
CA ARG A 262 -31.64 -4.61 -46.31
C ARG A 262 -31.76 -3.66 -47.51
N ARG A 263 -30.63 -3.14 -48.03
CA ARG A 263 -30.64 -2.31 -49.26
C ARG A 263 -31.13 -3.08 -50.48
N ARG A 264 -30.81 -4.37 -50.62
CA ARG A 264 -31.33 -5.20 -51.71
C ARG A 264 -32.83 -5.45 -51.56
N LYS A 265 -33.33 -5.83 -50.37
CA LYS A 265 -34.78 -6.01 -50.14
C LYS A 265 -35.59 -4.73 -50.42
N GLY A 266 -35.07 -3.55 -50.08
CA GLY A 266 -35.72 -2.27 -50.41
C GLY A 266 -35.82 -1.95 -51.90
N LYS A 267 -35.03 -2.62 -52.78
CA LYS A 267 -35.16 -2.50 -54.24
C LYS A 267 -36.19 -3.47 -54.83
N TYR A 268 -36.48 -4.59 -54.18
CA TYR A 268 -37.49 -5.55 -54.66
C TYR A 268 -38.93 -5.18 -54.26
N VAL A 269 -39.13 -4.37 -53.21
CA VAL A 269 -40.47 -3.90 -52.78
C VAL A 269 -41.04 -2.77 -53.67
N LYS A 270 -40.25 -2.23 -54.62
CA LYS A 270 -40.75 -1.26 -55.63
C LYS A 270 -41.20 -1.91 -56.94
N ALA A 271 -41.27 -3.24 -57.00
CA ALA A 271 -41.71 -3.99 -58.17
C ALA A 271 -42.80 -5.00 -57.78
N GLU A 272 -43.89 -4.53 -57.19
CA GLU A 272 -45.18 -5.20 -57.19
C GLU A 272 -46.25 -4.10 -57.16
N VAL A 273 -47.03 -4.05 -58.26
CA VAL A 273 -48.25 -3.25 -58.46
C VAL A 273 -49.43 -4.08 -57.98
#